data_AF-A0A3C0YLL9-F1
#
_entry.id   AF-A0A3C0YLL9-F1
#
_cell.length_a   1.000
_cell.length_b   1.000
_cell.length_c   1.000
_cell.angle_alpha   90.00
_cell.angle_beta   90.00
_cell.angle_gamma   90.00
#
_symmetry.space_group_name_H-M   'P 1'
#
loop_
_entity.id
_entity.type
_entity.pdbx_description
1 polymer ?
#
loop_
_entity_poly.entity_id
_entity_poly.type
_entity_poly.pdbx_seq_one_letter_code
_entity_poly.pdbx_strand_id
1 'polypeptide(L)'
;TPKIASNAQILFLVMNASSLTLLPVSIFMYRAQQGAVDPTLVFLPILLATSASTLAGFFSVAFVQRIKLSDPIVLTWIVAMTTLLSTFIFFLSHLSVERLGIFSSFLGNATLFGLIITFLLIGVLKRVPVYESFIDGAKEGFDISKNLLPYLVGMLCAIGVLRASGALDIVLDLIRYIANVFAWDTRFIDALPTALVKPFSGSAARAMLIDTMATHGVDSFPSLLAATIQGSTETTFYVLAVYFGAVGIQRARHAVACALFADLAGV
;
A
#
# COMPACT_ATOMS: atom_id res chain seq x y z
N THR A 1 -22.79 5.70 -16.47
CA THR A 1 -22.03 4.70 -15.68
C THR A 1 -22.70 4.47 -14.34
N PRO A 2 -22.61 3.26 -13.74
CA PRO A 2 -23.20 3.01 -12.42
C PRO A 2 -22.57 3.94 -11.38
N LYS A 3 -23.36 4.49 -10.45
CA LYS A 3 -22.87 5.36 -9.38
C LYS A 3 -22.45 4.60 -8.11
N ILE A 4 -22.62 3.28 -8.10
CA ILE A 4 -22.47 2.41 -6.93
C ILE A 4 -21.46 1.32 -7.26
N ALA A 5 -20.50 1.08 -6.36
CA ALA A 5 -19.47 0.05 -6.55
C ALA A 5 -20.06 -1.38 -6.58
N SER A 6 -19.64 -2.16 -7.58
CA SER A 6 -19.97 -3.59 -7.70
C SER A 6 -19.16 -4.42 -6.70
N ASN A 7 -19.64 -5.64 -6.41
CA ASN A 7 -18.94 -6.55 -5.50
C ASN A 7 -17.50 -6.86 -5.97
N ALA A 8 -17.31 -7.06 -7.28
CA ALA A 8 -15.99 -7.28 -7.87
C ALA A 8 -15.09 -6.05 -7.77
N GLN A 9 -15.62 -4.84 -8.01
CA GLN A 9 -14.86 -3.59 -7.83
C GLN A 9 -14.42 -3.41 -6.38
N ILE A 10 -15.28 -3.73 -5.41
CA ILE A 10 -14.94 -3.65 -3.99
C ILE A 10 -13.86 -4.65 -3.62
N LEU A 11 -13.99 -5.91 -4.03
CA LEU A 11 -12.97 -6.93 -3.76
C LEU A 11 -11.62 -6.53 -4.37
N PHE A 12 -11.62 -6.18 -5.65
CA PHE A 12 -10.42 -5.72 -6.34
C PHE A 12 -9.77 -4.54 -5.61
N LEU A 13 -10.57 -3.55 -5.20
CA LEU A 13 -10.07 -2.36 -4.54
C LEU A 13 -9.47 -2.66 -3.18
N VAL A 14 -10.16 -3.46 -2.35
CA VAL A 14 -9.66 -3.82 -1.01
C VAL A 14 -8.35 -4.61 -1.11
N MET A 15 -8.24 -5.52 -2.08
CA MET A 15 -6.99 -6.26 -2.32
C MET A 15 -5.84 -5.36 -2.80
N ASN A 16 -6.15 -4.26 -3.51
CA ASN A 16 -5.14 -3.27 -3.87
C ASN A 16 -4.74 -2.39 -2.68
N ALA A 17 -5.70 -2.03 -1.81
CA ALA A 17 -5.43 -1.25 -0.60
C ALA A 17 -4.57 -2.02 0.42
N SER A 18 -4.73 -3.34 0.50
CA SER A 18 -3.92 -4.21 1.37
C SER A 18 -2.55 -4.62 0.79
N SER A 19 -2.21 -4.16 -0.42
CA SER A 19 -1.06 -4.49 -1.27
C SER A 19 0.02 -5.41 -0.66
N LEU A 20 0.19 -6.59 -1.24
CA LEU A 20 1.26 -7.51 -0.86
C LEU A 20 2.61 -7.00 -1.36
N THR A 21 3.38 -6.35 -0.48
CA THR A 21 4.75 -5.91 -0.79
C THR A 21 5.72 -7.09 -0.73
N LEU A 22 6.11 -7.60 -1.90
CA LEU A 22 7.05 -8.72 -2.01
C LEU A 22 8.49 -8.30 -1.70
N LEU A 23 8.92 -7.10 -2.14
CA LEU A 23 10.26 -6.58 -1.89
C LEU A 23 10.19 -5.06 -1.63
N PRO A 24 10.36 -4.59 -0.39
CA PRO A 24 10.24 -3.18 -0.02
C PRO A 24 11.53 -2.39 -0.31
N VAL A 25 11.97 -2.39 -1.57
CA VAL A 25 13.26 -1.80 -2.00
C VAL A 25 13.37 -0.32 -1.63
N SER A 26 12.28 0.44 -1.74
CA SER A 26 12.24 1.85 -1.35
C SER A 26 12.52 2.04 0.14
N ILE A 27 12.04 1.14 0.99
CA ILE A 27 12.26 1.19 2.45
C ILE A 27 13.70 0.82 2.79
N PHE A 28 14.26 -0.19 2.13
CA PHE A 28 15.69 -0.51 2.25
C PHE A 28 16.55 0.69 1.87
N MET A 29 16.20 1.38 0.78
CA MET A 29 16.91 2.57 0.35
C MET A 29 16.81 3.70 1.38
N TYR A 30 15.63 3.97 1.96
CA TYR A 30 15.49 4.99 3.00
C TYR A 30 16.34 4.66 4.23
N ARG A 31 16.34 3.40 4.66
CA ARG A 31 17.17 2.93 5.78
C ARG A 31 18.66 3.08 5.46
N ALA A 32 19.10 2.68 4.27
CA ALA A 32 20.49 2.83 3.84
C ALA A 32 20.93 4.30 3.78
N GLN A 33 20.07 5.19 3.27
CA GLN A 33 20.33 6.64 3.22
C GLN A 33 20.44 7.27 4.61
N GLN A 34 19.77 6.68 5.61
CA GLN A 34 19.85 7.10 7.01
C GLN A 34 20.95 6.35 7.81
N GLY A 35 21.79 5.56 7.14
CA GLY A 35 22.96 4.91 7.74
C GLY A 35 22.69 3.61 8.49
N ALA A 36 21.60 2.89 8.17
CA ALA A 36 21.30 1.59 8.80
C ALA A 36 22.42 0.58 8.57
N VAL A 37 22.80 -0.14 9.63
CA VAL A 37 23.82 -1.21 9.54
C VAL A 37 23.32 -2.35 8.67
N ASP A 38 22.04 -2.72 8.85
CA ASP A 38 21.33 -3.66 7.99
C ASP A 38 19.99 -3.04 7.55
N PRO A 39 19.93 -2.51 6.32
CA PRO A 39 18.71 -1.96 5.76
C PRO A 39 17.57 -2.99 5.60
N THR A 40 17.87 -4.28 5.57
CA THR A 40 16.91 -5.35 5.29
C THR A 40 16.21 -5.91 6.52
N LEU A 41 16.58 -5.49 7.74
CA LEU A 41 15.98 -5.96 9.00
C LEU A 41 14.44 -5.89 9.04
N VAL A 42 13.86 -4.94 8.30
CA VAL A 42 12.40 -4.72 8.24
C VAL A 42 11.68 -5.64 7.25
N PHE A 43 12.41 -6.42 6.45
CA PHE A 43 11.87 -7.25 5.38
C PHE A 43 10.81 -8.24 5.87
N LEU A 44 11.19 -9.10 6.82
CA LEU A 44 10.30 -10.14 7.33
C LEU A 44 9.07 -9.54 8.05
N PRO A 45 9.21 -8.53 8.93
CA PRO A 45 8.07 -7.81 9.48
C PRO A 45 7.12 -7.24 8.41
N ILE A 46 7.64 -6.61 7.35
CA ILE A 46 6.82 -6.08 6.25
C ILE A 46 6.05 -7.21 5.54
N LEU A 47 6.73 -8.31 5.23
CA LEU A 47 6.09 -9.45 4.57
C LEU A 47 4.96 -10.05 5.41
N LEU A 48 5.16 -10.17 6.72
CA LEU A 48 4.13 -10.67 7.64
C LEU A 48 2.96 -9.67 7.75
N ALA A 49 3.25 -8.39 7.90
CA ALA A 49 2.25 -7.34 8.03
C ALA A 49 1.38 -7.20 6.76
N THR A 50 1.99 -7.18 5.58
CA THR A 50 1.27 -7.15 4.29
C THR A 50 0.43 -8.41 4.06
N SER A 51 0.94 -9.57 4.46
CA SER A 51 0.20 -10.84 4.37
C SER A 51 -1.02 -10.82 5.30
N ALA A 52 -0.85 -10.34 6.54
CA ALA A 52 -1.94 -10.19 7.49
C ALA A 52 -3.00 -9.19 6.98
N SER A 53 -2.58 -8.03 6.46
CA SER A 53 -3.45 -7.04 5.83
C SER A 53 -4.25 -7.64 4.67
N THR A 54 -3.57 -8.36 3.77
CA THR A 54 -4.18 -8.98 2.59
C THR A 54 -5.21 -10.04 2.97
N LEU A 55 -4.89 -10.90 3.94
CA LEU A 55 -5.83 -11.91 4.43
C LEU A 55 -7.02 -11.25 5.13
N ALA A 56 -6.80 -10.26 5.99
CA ALA A 56 -7.86 -9.51 6.67
C ALA A 56 -8.79 -8.79 5.67
N GLY A 57 -8.23 -8.17 4.64
CA GLY A 57 -8.97 -7.56 3.53
C GLY A 57 -9.82 -8.57 2.78
N PHE A 58 -9.21 -9.68 2.35
CA PHE A 58 -9.94 -10.76 1.66
C PHE A 58 -11.07 -11.33 2.52
N PHE A 59 -10.79 -11.73 3.76
CA PHE A 59 -11.78 -12.34 4.64
C PHE A 59 -12.90 -11.37 5.05
N SER A 60 -12.59 -10.09 5.27
CA SER A 60 -13.62 -9.08 5.57
C SER A 60 -14.57 -8.88 4.39
N VAL A 61 -14.06 -8.83 3.15
CA VAL A 61 -14.90 -8.74 1.96
C VAL A 61 -15.68 -10.04 1.74
N ALA A 62 -15.05 -11.19 1.90
CA ALA A 62 -15.70 -12.50 1.77
C ALA A 62 -16.86 -12.64 2.77
N PHE A 63 -16.67 -12.19 4.01
CA PHE A 63 -17.72 -12.17 5.03
C PHE A 63 -18.89 -11.25 4.64
N VAL A 64 -18.61 -9.99 4.29
CA VAL A 64 -19.66 -9.01 3.96
C VAL A 64 -20.40 -9.38 2.67
N GLN A 65 -19.69 -9.88 1.66
CA GLN A 65 -20.27 -10.28 0.39
C GLN A 65 -20.81 -11.73 0.38
N ARG A 66 -20.65 -12.48 1.48
CA ARG A 66 -21.03 -13.89 1.63
C ARG A 66 -20.43 -14.79 0.54
N ILE A 67 -19.14 -14.59 0.24
CA ILE A 67 -18.40 -15.43 -0.70
C ILE A 67 -18.23 -16.81 -0.05
N LYS A 68 -18.63 -17.86 -0.76
CA LYS A 68 -18.46 -19.25 -0.30
C LYS A 68 -17.00 -19.66 -0.48
N LEU A 69 -16.23 -19.62 0.60
CA LEU A 69 -14.81 -20.02 0.58
C LEU A 69 -14.59 -21.50 0.25
N SER A 70 -15.62 -22.32 0.45
CA SER A 70 -15.62 -23.74 0.09
C SER A 70 -15.94 -24.01 -1.38
N ASP A 71 -16.22 -22.97 -2.18
CA ASP A 71 -16.44 -23.13 -3.62
C ASP A 71 -15.16 -23.67 -4.27
N PRO A 72 -15.21 -24.74 -5.08
CA PRO A 72 -14.04 -25.32 -5.72
C PRO A 72 -13.23 -24.31 -6.55
N ILE A 73 -13.89 -23.34 -7.19
CA ILE A 73 -13.23 -22.31 -7.99
C ILE A 73 -12.43 -21.39 -7.07
N VAL A 74 -13.03 -20.94 -5.97
CA VAL A 74 -12.38 -20.06 -4.98
C VAL A 74 -11.20 -20.78 -4.32
N LEU A 75 -11.37 -22.04 -3.92
CA LEU A 75 -10.30 -22.86 -3.35
C LEU A 75 -9.15 -23.05 -4.34
N THR A 76 -9.45 -23.32 -5.61
CA THR A 76 -8.42 -23.49 -6.65
C THR A 76 -7.57 -22.23 -6.78
N TRP A 77 -8.19 -21.04 -6.81
CA TRP A 77 -7.47 -19.78 -6.85
C TRP A 77 -6.65 -19.51 -5.57
N ILE A 78 -7.22 -19.77 -4.39
CA ILE A 78 -6.51 -19.60 -3.12
C ILE A 78 -5.28 -20.52 -3.08
N VAL A 79 -5.43 -21.80 -3.41
CA VAL A 79 -4.34 -22.77 -3.41
C VAL A 79 -3.29 -22.42 -4.45
N ALA A 80 -3.68 -22.08 -5.69
CA ALA A 80 -2.76 -21.70 -6.74
C ALA A 80 -1.94 -20.47 -6.37
N MET A 81 -2.59 -19.41 -5.87
CA MET A 81 -1.93 -18.16 -5.50
C MET A 81 -1.04 -18.33 -4.28
N THR A 82 -1.47 -19.09 -3.28
CA THR A 82 -0.66 -19.41 -2.10
C THR A 82 0.57 -20.24 -2.47
N THR A 83 0.41 -21.25 -3.33
CA THR A 83 1.51 -22.08 -3.80
C THR A 83 2.53 -21.24 -4.58
N LEU A 84 2.05 -20.42 -5.53
CA LEU A 84 2.91 -19.56 -6.34
C LEU A 84 3.70 -18.56 -5.48
N LEU A 85 3.02 -17.90 -4.53
CA LEU A 85 3.67 -16.98 -3.59
C LEU A 85 4.68 -17.70 -2.69
N SER A 86 4.34 -18.87 -2.17
CA SER A 86 5.22 -19.64 -1.28
C SER A 86 6.48 -20.12 -2.01
N THR A 87 6.33 -20.62 -3.23
CA THR A 87 7.47 -21.01 -4.08
C THR A 87 8.34 -19.80 -4.42
N PHE A 88 7.74 -18.65 -4.69
CA PHE A 88 8.48 -17.43 -4.98
C PHE A 88 9.24 -16.90 -3.76
N ILE A 89 8.62 -16.86 -2.58
CA ILE A 89 9.27 -16.48 -1.31
C ILE A 89 10.42 -17.45 -0.98
N PHE A 90 10.21 -18.75 -1.15
CA PHE A 90 11.25 -19.76 -0.97
C PHE A 90 12.43 -19.54 -1.92
N PHE A 91 12.18 -19.17 -3.17
CA PHE A 91 13.25 -18.81 -4.10
C PHE A 91 14.02 -17.55 -3.63
N LEU A 92 13.30 -16.49 -3.22
CA LEU A 92 13.92 -15.26 -2.74
C LEU A 92 14.74 -15.47 -1.47
N SER A 93 14.33 -16.38 -0.57
CA SER A 93 15.06 -16.65 0.68
C SER A 93 16.43 -17.29 0.48
N HIS A 94 16.72 -17.82 -0.71
CA HIS A 94 18.03 -18.38 -1.07
C HIS A 94 18.98 -17.34 -1.69
N LEU A 95 18.50 -16.12 -1.95
CA LEU A 95 19.30 -15.04 -2.52
C LEU A 95 19.92 -14.19 -1.41
N SER A 96 21.17 -13.76 -1.62
CA SER A 96 21.78 -12.73 -0.77
C SER A 96 21.10 -11.38 -0.97
N VAL A 97 21.20 -10.48 0.02
CA VAL A 97 20.63 -9.12 -0.03
C VAL A 97 21.02 -8.35 -1.30
N GLU A 98 22.29 -8.45 -1.69
CA GLU A 98 22.79 -7.81 -2.92
C GLU A 98 22.12 -8.37 -4.18
N ARG A 99 21.95 -9.70 -4.24
CA ARG A 99 21.27 -10.37 -5.36
C ARG A 99 19.77 -10.07 -5.38
N LEU A 100 19.13 -9.90 -4.21
CA LEU A 100 17.73 -9.47 -4.13
C LEU A 100 17.52 -8.08 -4.73
N GLY A 101 18.41 -7.13 -4.43
CA GLY A 101 18.37 -5.79 -5.02
C GLY A 101 18.52 -5.81 -6.54
N ILE A 102 19.52 -6.54 -7.05
CA ILE A 102 19.76 -6.70 -8.49
C ILE A 102 18.58 -7.40 -9.17
N PHE A 103 18.09 -8.51 -8.60
CA PHE A 103 16.96 -9.26 -9.13
C PHE A 103 15.68 -8.42 -9.16
N SER A 104 15.37 -7.69 -8.08
CA SER A 104 14.19 -6.83 -8.01
C SER A 104 14.23 -5.70 -9.04
N SER A 105 15.39 -5.04 -9.19
CA SER A 105 15.57 -3.95 -10.16
C SER A 105 15.47 -4.49 -11.58
N PHE A 106 16.13 -5.61 -11.87
CA PHE A 106 16.04 -6.27 -13.16
C PHE A 106 14.61 -6.67 -13.50
N LEU A 107 13.92 -7.38 -12.59
CA LEU A 107 12.55 -7.84 -12.79
C LEU A 107 11.61 -6.66 -12.99
N GLY A 108 11.69 -5.62 -12.15
CA GLY A 108 10.85 -4.42 -12.27
C GLY A 108 11.04 -3.69 -13.61
N ASN A 109 12.30 -3.44 -13.99
CA ASN A 109 12.61 -2.77 -15.26
C ASN A 109 12.24 -3.62 -16.47
N ALA A 110 12.51 -4.94 -16.42
CA ALA A 110 12.16 -5.87 -17.48
C ALA A 110 10.64 -6.01 -17.64
N THR A 111 9.87 -6.07 -16.54
CA THR A 111 8.40 -6.10 -16.59
C THR A 111 7.84 -4.81 -17.17
N LEU A 112 8.30 -3.64 -16.72
CA LEU A 112 7.83 -2.35 -17.23
C LEU A 112 8.14 -2.20 -18.71
N PHE A 113 9.39 -2.44 -19.11
CA PHE A 113 9.81 -2.35 -20.50
C PHE A 113 9.08 -3.39 -21.37
N GLY A 114 8.98 -4.63 -20.89
CA GLY A 114 8.28 -5.72 -21.56
C GLY A 114 6.79 -5.43 -21.77
N LEU A 115 6.13 -4.81 -20.79
CA LEU A 115 4.73 -4.39 -20.90
C LEU A 115 4.55 -3.29 -21.96
N ILE A 116 5.42 -2.28 -21.97
CA ILE A 116 5.41 -1.23 -23.01
C ILE A 116 5.60 -1.85 -24.38
N ILE A 117 6.64 -2.67 -24.57
CA ILE A 117 6.93 -3.32 -25.84
C ILE A 117 5.76 -4.22 -26.27
N THR A 118 5.14 -4.94 -25.34
CA THR A 118 3.98 -5.80 -25.63
C THR A 118 2.80 -4.98 -26.13
N PHE A 119 2.48 -3.83 -25.51
CA PHE A 119 1.43 -2.94 -26.02
C PHE A 119 1.76 -2.36 -27.39
N LEU A 120 3.00 -1.94 -27.62
CA LEU A 120 3.44 -1.45 -28.93
C LEU A 120 3.32 -2.55 -30.01
N LEU A 121 3.81 -3.76 -29.72
CA LEU A 121 3.73 -4.91 -30.62
C LEU A 121 2.29 -5.31 -30.91
N ILE A 122 1.43 -5.40 -29.89
CA ILE A 122 0.00 -5.67 -30.07
C ILE A 122 -0.64 -4.57 -30.92
N GLY A 123 -0.29 -3.31 -30.69
CA GLY A 123 -0.76 -2.16 -31.47
C GLY A 123 -0.38 -2.28 -32.94
N VAL A 124 0.88 -2.60 -33.23
CA VAL A 124 1.38 -2.84 -34.60
C VAL A 124 0.68 -4.04 -35.25
N LEU A 125 0.59 -5.19 -34.55
CA LEU A 125 -0.05 -6.40 -35.05
C LEU A 125 -1.53 -6.20 -35.37
N LYS A 126 -2.24 -5.42 -34.53
CA LYS A 126 -3.65 -5.07 -34.73
C LYS A 126 -3.84 -3.82 -35.62
N ARG A 127 -2.75 -3.26 -36.18
CA ARG A 127 -2.76 -2.05 -37.02
C ARG A 127 -3.46 -0.86 -36.36
N VAL A 128 -3.29 -0.72 -35.05
CA VAL A 128 -3.77 0.42 -34.26
C VAL A 128 -2.79 1.58 -34.47
N PRO A 129 -3.28 2.82 -34.70
CA PRO A 129 -2.44 4.02 -34.74
C PRO A 129 -1.91 4.31 -33.32
N VAL A 130 -0.76 3.72 -32.99
CA VAL A 130 -0.24 3.66 -31.62
C VAL A 130 0.10 5.04 -31.07
N TYR A 131 0.66 5.92 -31.90
CA TYR A 131 1.04 7.27 -31.49
C TYR A 131 -0.21 8.10 -31.15
N GLU A 132 -1.20 8.11 -32.02
CA GLU A 132 -2.47 8.81 -31.84
C GLU A 132 -3.21 8.29 -30.61
N SER A 133 -3.30 6.96 -30.45
CA SER A 133 -3.91 6.34 -29.28
C SER A 133 -3.20 6.71 -27.98
N PHE A 134 -1.87 6.81 -28.00
CA PHE A 134 -1.09 7.28 -26.86
C PHE A 134 -1.40 8.75 -26.52
N ILE A 135 -1.47 9.62 -27.52
CA ILE A 135 -1.80 11.05 -27.32
C ILE A 135 -3.22 11.21 -26.75
N ASP A 136 -4.19 10.45 -27.26
CA ASP A 136 -5.56 10.49 -26.76
C ASP A 136 -5.65 9.98 -25.32
N GLY A 137 -4.97 8.86 -25.01
CA GLY A 137 -4.86 8.36 -23.63
C GLY A 137 -4.16 9.35 -22.69
N ALA A 138 -3.13 10.07 -23.16
CA ALA A 138 -2.46 11.10 -22.37
C ALA A 138 -3.39 12.30 -22.06
N LYS A 139 -4.23 12.73 -23.01
CA LYS A 139 -5.24 13.78 -22.80
C LYS A 139 -6.31 13.32 -21.79
N GLU A 140 -6.81 12.10 -21.93
CA GLU A 140 -7.79 11.54 -20.99
C GLU A 140 -7.19 11.43 -19.58
N GLY A 141 -5.93 11.01 -19.45
CA GLY A 141 -5.22 11.00 -18.17
C GLY A 141 -5.11 12.39 -17.52
N PHE A 142 -4.97 13.43 -18.34
CA PHE A 142 -4.99 14.81 -17.84
C PHE A 142 -6.38 15.22 -17.32
N ASP A 143 -7.45 14.84 -18.01
CA ASP A 143 -8.83 15.08 -17.55
C ASP A 143 -9.15 14.32 -16.25
N ILE A 144 -8.71 13.07 -16.13
CA ILE A 144 -8.79 12.30 -14.88
C ILE A 144 -8.03 13.03 -13.76
N SER A 145 -6.82 13.53 -14.04
CA SER A 145 -6.02 14.27 -13.06
C SER A 145 -6.72 15.53 -12.55
N LYS A 146 -7.39 16.31 -13.43
CA LYS A 146 -8.20 17.48 -13.02
C LYS A 146 -9.32 17.09 -12.06
N ASN A 147 -9.98 15.96 -12.30
CA ASN A 147 -11.07 15.48 -11.47
C ASN A 147 -10.58 15.00 -10.09
N LEU A 148 -9.36 14.43 -10.03
CA LEU A 148 -8.77 13.92 -8.79
C LEU A 148 -8.11 15.02 -7.93
N LEU A 149 -7.53 16.02 -8.57
CA LEU A 149 -6.72 17.06 -7.90
C LEU A 149 -7.43 17.73 -6.71
N PRO A 150 -8.71 18.13 -6.77
CA PRO A 150 -9.41 18.73 -5.63
C PRO A 150 -9.48 17.81 -4.40
N TYR A 151 -9.73 16.51 -4.61
CA TYR A 151 -9.78 15.52 -3.51
C TYR A 151 -8.41 15.36 -2.85
N LEU A 152 -7.35 15.31 -3.66
CA LEU A 152 -5.98 15.20 -3.17
C LEU A 152 -5.54 16.44 -2.40
N VAL A 153 -5.81 17.64 -2.93
CA VAL A 153 -5.48 18.90 -2.25
C VAL A 153 -6.23 19.01 -0.93
N GLY A 154 -7.53 18.74 -0.90
CA GLY A 154 -8.32 18.79 0.34
C GLY A 154 -7.78 17.83 1.41
N MET A 155 -7.42 16.61 1.02
CA MET A 155 -6.84 15.61 1.92
C MET A 155 -5.46 16.04 2.44
N LEU A 156 -4.55 16.48 1.56
CA LEU A 156 -3.22 16.93 1.95
C LEU A 156 -3.25 18.18 2.84
N CYS A 157 -4.15 19.12 2.55
CA CYS A 157 -4.41 20.28 3.42
C CYS A 157 -4.92 19.85 4.80
N ALA A 158 -5.87 18.91 4.87
CA ALA A 158 -6.38 18.40 6.14
C ALA A 158 -5.29 17.74 6.99
N ILE A 159 -4.42 16.92 6.38
CA ILE A 159 -3.26 16.32 7.07
C ILE A 159 -2.30 17.41 7.55
N GLY A 160 -2.01 18.41 6.71
CA GLY A 160 -1.15 19.54 7.06
C GLY A 160 -1.67 20.32 8.26
N VAL A 161 -2.98 20.61 8.29
CA VAL A 161 -3.65 21.28 9.43
C VAL A 161 -3.62 20.40 10.69
N LEU A 162 -3.92 19.10 10.56
CA LEU A 162 -3.87 18.16 11.69
C LEU A 162 -2.49 18.11 12.34
N ARG A 163 -1.43 18.11 11.52
CA ARG A 163 -0.04 18.13 11.98
C ARG A 163 0.36 19.48 12.58
N ALA A 164 0.07 20.59 11.91
CA ALA A 164 0.50 21.91 12.35
C ALA A 164 -0.28 22.43 13.58
N SER A 165 -1.48 21.89 13.83
CA SER A 165 -2.32 22.28 14.96
C SER A 165 -1.90 21.65 16.30
N GLY A 166 -0.99 20.68 16.31
CA GLY A 166 -0.66 19.88 17.49
C GLY A 166 -1.74 18.88 17.91
N ALA A 167 -2.82 18.75 17.12
CA ALA A 167 -3.88 17.78 17.40
C ALA A 167 -3.37 16.34 17.39
N LEU A 168 -2.42 16.03 16.49
CA LEU A 168 -1.77 14.73 16.46
C LEU A 168 -1.01 14.46 17.78
N ASP A 169 -0.27 15.44 18.28
CA ASP A 169 0.49 15.30 19.54
C ASP A 169 -0.43 15.04 20.74
N ILE A 170 -1.56 15.75 20.81
CA ILE A 170 -2.59 15.53 21.85
C ILE A 170 -3.14 14.10 21.80
N VAL A 171 -3.40 13.58 20.59
CA VAL A 171 -3.88 12.20 20.42
C VAL A 171 -2.81 11.19 20.87
N LEU A 172 -1.54 11.43 20.51
CA LEU A 172 -0.43 10.57 20.93
C LEU A 172 -0.22 10.60 22.44
N ASP A 173 -0.33 11.77 23.07
CA ASP A 173 -0.25 11.93 24.52
C ASP A 173 -1.38 11.22 25.25
N LEU A 174 -2.61 11.26 24.71
CA LEU A 174 -3.74 10.50 25.24
C LEU A 174 -3.48 8.99 25.14
N ILE A 175 -3.00 8.51 24.00
CA ILE A 175 -2.63 7.09 23.82
C ILE A 175 -1.51 6.71 24.80
N ARG A 176 -0.52 7.59 24.99
CA ARG A 176 0.59 7.40 25.94
C ARG A 176 0.10 7.33 27.37
N TYR A 177 -0.82 8.20 27.76
CA TYR A 177 -1.47 8.15 29.07
C TYR A 177 -2.19 6.82 29.28
N ILE A 178 -3.01 6.38 28.31
CA ILE A 178 -3.73 5.11 28.37
C ILE A 178 -2.75 3.93 28.47
N ALA A 179 -1.74 3.88 27.62
CA ALA A 179 -0.72 2.83 27.64
C ALA A 179 -0.01 2.75 29.00
N ASN A 180 0.34 3.89 29.59
CA ASN A 180 0.95 3.95 30.92
C ASN A 180 0.01 3.46 32.03
N VAL A 181 -1.29 3.78 31.97
CA VAL A 181 -2.29 3.29 32.93
C VAL A 181 -2.36 1.76 32.92
N PHE A 182 -2.23 1.14 31.76
CA PHE A 182 -2.20 -0.32 31.60
C PHE A 182 -0.79 -0.94 31.70
N ALA A 183 0.24 -0.15 32.03
CA ALA A 183 1.64 -0.56 32.06
C ALA A 183 2.12 -1.21 30.75
N TRP A 184 1.61 -0.73 29.62
CA TRP A 184 2.03 -1.15 28.28
C TRP A 184 3.30 -0.42 27.85
N ASP A 185 4.03 -1.06 26.93
CA ASP A 185 5.17 -0.44 26.27
C ASP A 185 4.71 0.76 25.44
N THR A 186 5.33 1.93 25.61
CA THR A 186 4.96 3.16 24.89
C THR A 186 5.78 3.39 23.63
N ARG A 187 6.80 2.58 23.34
CA ARG A 187 7.73 2.80 22.21
C ARG A 187 7.04 2.76 20.84
N PHE A 188 5.89 2.11 20.73
CA PHE A 188 5.13 2.07 19.47
C PHE A 188 4.49 3.42 19.13
N ILE A 189 4.28 4.28 20.12
CA ILE A 189 3.55 5.54 19.97
C ILE A 189 4.28 6.49 19.04
N ASP A 190 5.62 6.49 19.09
CA ASP A 190 6.45 7.35 18.24
C ASP A 190 6.43 6.89 16.76
N ALA A 191 5.93 5.70 16.46
CA ALA A 191 5.69 5.21 15.09
C ALA A 191 4.26 5.47 14.59
N LEU A 192 3.31 5.76 15.48
CA LEU A 192 1.89 5.97 15.12
C LEU A 192 1.63 7.12 14.13
N PRO A 193 2.39 8.23 14.10
CA PRO A 193 2.22 9.23 13.05
C PRO A 193 2.28 8.63 11.64
N THR A 194 3.18 7.67 11.41
CA THR A 194 3.29 6.97 10.12
C THR A 194 2.01 6.17 9.85
N ALA A 195 1.52 5.41 10.82
CA ALA A 195 0.30 4.60 10.68
C ALA A 195 -0.96 5.44 10.43
N LEU A 196 -1.13 6.56 11.14
CA LEU A 196 -2.32 7.40 11.05
C LEU A 196 -2.41 8.13 9.70
N VAL A 197 -1.26 8.54 9.15
CA VAL A 197 -1.19 9.27 7.89
C VAL A 197 -1.24 8.35 6.67
N LYS A 198 -0.77 7.10 6.82
CA LYS A 198 -0.60 6.13 5.72
C LYS A 198 -1.86 5.86 4.90
N PRO A 199 -3.07 5.65 5.48
CA PRO A 199 -4.30 5.44 4.69
C PRO A 199 -4.65 6.62 3.77
N PHE A 200 -4.15 7.82 4.07
CA PHE A 200 -4.43 9.03 3.31
C PHE A 200 -3.33 9.33 2.29
N SER A 201 -2.06 9.25 2.68
CA SER A 201 -0.94 9.63 1.82
C SER A 201 0.34 8.89 2.14
N GLY A 202 0.87 8.19 1.13
CA GLY A 202 2.08 7.40 1.24
C GLY A 202 3.34 8.26 1.26
N SER A 203 3.30 9.44 0.62
CA SER A 203 4.39 10.42 0.66
C SER A 203 4.44 11.15 2.00
N ALA A 204 3.30 11.46 2.60
CA ALA A 204 3.24 12.06 3.93
C ALA A 204 3.65 11.05 5.01
N ALA A 205 3.19 9.80 4.93
CA ALA A 205 3.64 8.72 5.81
C ALA A 205 5.15 8.44 5.68
N ARG A 206 5.70 8.50 4.46
CA ARG A 206 7.15 8.44 4.23
C ARG A 206 7.87 9.60 4.93
N ALA A 207 7.33 10.81 4.89
CA ALA A 207 7.93 11.94 5.59
C ALA A 207 7.96 11.70 7.11
N MET A 208 6.89 11.13 7.68
CA MET A 208 6.85 10.74 9.10
C MET A 208 7.90 9.66 9.41
N LEU A 209 8.06 8.66 8.56
CA LEU A 209 9.11 7.64 8.71
C LEU A 209 10.51 8.27 8.77
N ILE A 210 10.83 9.17 7.84
CA ILE A 210 12.15 9.82 7.79
C ILE A 210 12.36 10.70 9.02
N ASP A 211 11.32 11.37 9.51
CA ASP A 211 11.37 12.17 10.73
C ASP A 211 11.61 11.31 11.98
N THR A 212 10.94 10.16 12.09
CA THR A 212 11.18 9.17 13.15
C THR A 212 12.63 8.66 13.11
N MET A 213 13.16 8.35 11.92
CA MET A 213 14.55 7.93 11.74
C MET A 213 15.55 9.01 12.16
N ALA A 214 15.29 10.27 11.79
CA ALA A 214 16.14 11.40 12.16
C ALA A 214 16.12 11.67 13.67
N THR A 215 14.96 11.47 14.31
CA THR A 215 14.75 11.78 15.74
C THR A 215 15.25 10.67 16.66
N HIS A 216 14.93 9.40 16.35
CA HIS A 216 15.22 8.25 17.23
C HIS A 216 16.41 7.41 16.76
N GLY A 217 16.94 7.67 15.55
CA GLY A 217 17.92 6.83 14.88
C GLY A 217 17.27 5.71 14.07
N VAL A 218 17.89 5.36 12.95
CA VAL A 218 17.34 4.45 11.92
C VAL A 218 17.08 3.02 12.40
N ASP A 219 17.86 2.53 13.37
CA ASP A 219 17.76 1.18 13.93
C ASP A 219 17.05 1.13 15.29
N SER A 220 16.45 2.26 15.71
CA SER A 220 15.60 2.27 16.90
C SER A 220 14.27 1.54 16.67
N PHE A 221 13.65 1.08 17.75
CA PHE A 221 12.36 0.39 17.68
C PHE A 221 11.26 1.22 16.96
N PRO A 222 11.06 2.52 17.26
CA PRO A 222 10.09 3.35 16.54
C PRO A 222 10.36 3.42 15.03
N SER A 223 11.64 3.56 14.63
CA SER A 223 12.03 3.63 13.23
C SER A 223 11.84 2.31 12.49
N LEU A 224 12.12 1.18 13.13
CA LEU A 224 11.86 -0.15 12.58
C LEU A 224 10.37 -0.37 12.39
N LEU A 225 9.56 -0.03 13.40
CA LEU A 225 8.10 -0.15 13.34
C LEU A 225 7.49 0.77 12.28
N ALA A 226 7.90 2.04 12.22
CA ALA A 226 7.46 2.98 11.21
C ALA A 226 7.85 2.52 9.79
N ALA A 227 9.04 1.92 9.63
CA ALA A 227 9.47 1.35 8.35
C ALA A 227 8.61 0.15 7.96
N THR A 228 8.23 -0.69 8.92
CA THR A 228 7.30 -1.80 8.70
C THR A 228 5.92 -1.29 8.27
N ILE A 229 5.36 -0.32 8.98
CA ILE A 229 4.06 0.31 8.64
C ILE A 229 4.10 0.94 7.23
N GLN A 230 5.17 1.66 6.91
CA GLN A 230 5.30 2.30 5.61
C GLN A 230 5.30 1.27 4.46
N GLY A 231 5.81 0.06 4.71
CA GLY A 231 5.83 -1.05 3.76
C GLY A 231 4.62 -2.00 3.83
N SER A 232 3.77 -1.90 4.85
CA SER A 232 2.75 -2.93 5.14
C SER A 232 1.42 -2.78 4.41
N THR A 233 1.08 -1.57 3.97
CA THR A 233 -0.25 -1.23 3.42
C THR A 233 -0.13 -0.19 2.31
N GLU A 234 -1.22 0.06 1.57
CA GLU A 234 -1.33 1.18 0.62
C GLU A 234 -2.17 2.33 1.17
N THR A 235 -2.31 3.36 0.35
CA THR A 235 -3.08 4.57 0.68
C THR A 235 -4.58 4.37 0.43
N THR A 236 -5.29 3.74 1.37
CA THR A 236 -6.73 3.43 1.23
C THR A 236 -7.56 4.55 0.62
N PHE A 237 -7.61 5.74 1.21
CA PHE A 237 -8.47 6.82 0.69
C PHE A 237 -8.01 7.37 -0.67
N TYR A 238 -6.71 7.38 -0.93
CA TYR A 238 -6.16 7.76 -2.23
C TYR A 238 -6.53 6.74 -3.31
N VAL A 239 -6.32 5.44 -3.04
CA VAL A 239 -6.72 4.34 -3.92
C VAL A 239 -8.23 4.43 -4.20
N LEU A 240 -9.07 4.59 -3.18
CA LEU A 240 -10.50 4.79 -3.38
C LEU A 240 -10.81 6.00 -4.27
N ALA A 241 -10.21 7.16 -4.01
CA ALA A 241 -10.46 8.37 -4.78
C ALA A 241 -10.06 8.20 -6.25
N VAL A 242 -8.88 7.63 -6.52
CA VAL A 242 -8.37 7.41 -7.89
C VAL A 242 -9.24 6.40 -8.63
N TYR A 243 -9.47 5.22 -8.04
CA TYR A 243 -10.19 4.14 -8.71
C TYR A 243 -11.67 4.48 -8.90
N PHE A 244 -12.36 4.96 -7.87
CA PHE A 244 -13.77 5.34 -8.00
C PHE A 244 -13.96 6.63 -8.79
N GLY A 245 -13.04 7.59 -8.67
CA GLY A 245 -13.04 8.82 -9.46
C GLY A 245 -12.90 8.55 -10.96
N ALA A 246 -11.97 7.68 -11.36
CA ALA A 246 -11.71 7.37 -12.77
C ALA A 246 -12.92 6.73 -13.50
N VAL A 247 -13.76 5.97 -12.78
CA VAL A 247 -14.96 5.32 -13.36
C VAL A 247 -16.29 5.97 -12.95
N GLY A 248 -16.24 7.10 -12.23
CA GLY A 248 -17.42 7.87 -11.81
C GLY A 248 -18.30 7.20 -10.73
N ILE A 249 -17.73 6.33 -9.89
CA ILE A 249 -18.42 5.76 -8.74
C ILE A 249 -18.52 6.82 -7.62
N GLN A 250 -19.73 7.01 -7.08
CA GLN A 250 -19.99 7.96 -5.98
C GLN A 250 -20.25 7.27 -4.64
N ARG A 251 -20.70 6.00 -4.66
CA ARG A 251 -21.03 5.23 -3.46
C ARG A 251 -20.12 4.02 -3.31
N ALA A 252 -19.21 4.10 -2.35
CA ALA A 252 -18.19 3.08 -2.05
C ALA A 252 -18.72 1.82 -1.32
N ARG A 253 -19.95 1.86 -0.77
CA ARG A 253 -20.54 0.79 0.06
C ARG A 253 -19.56 0.38 1.19
N HIS A 254 -19.28 -0.92 1.33
CA HIS A 254 -18.40 -1.49 2.35
C HIS A 254 -16.90 -1.46 1.98
N ALA A 255 -16.51 -0.87 0.85
CA ALA A 255 -15.10 -0.81 0.45
C ALA A 255 -14.21 -0.09 1.47
N VAL A 256 -14.65 1.07 1.97
CA VAL A 256 -13.88 1.85 2.95
C VAL A 256 -13.67 1.05 4.24
N ALA A 257 -14.74 0.43 4.76
CA ALA A 257 -14.67 -0.32 6.01
C ALA A 257 -13.76 -1.55 5.90
N CYS A 258 -13.87 -2.32 4.81
CA CYS A 258 -13.01 -3.47 4.57
C CYS A 258 -11.55 -3.07 4.34
N ALA A 259 -11.29 -1.97 3.62
CA ALA A 259 -9.94 -1.47 3.39
C ALA A 259 -9.29 -0.95 4.67
N LEU A 260 -10.00 -0.15 5.48
CA LEU A 260 -9.48 0.32 6.77
C LEU A 260 -9.27 -0.83 7.78
N PHE A 261 -10.09 -1.88 7.72
CA PHE A 261 -9.86 -3.08 8.53
C PHE A 261 -8.59 -3.82 8.08
N ALA A 262 -8.35 -3.92 6.78
CA ALA A 262 -7.11 -4.46 6.24
C ALA A 262 -5.90 -3.61 6.66
N ASP A 263 -6.01 -2.29 6.62
CA ASP A 263 -4.96 -1.38 7.06
C ASP A 263 -4.66 -1.60 8.55
N LEU A 264 -5.70 -1.64 9.39
CA LEU A 264 -5.56 -1.88 10.82
C LEU A 264 -4.92 -3.22 11.15
N ALA A 265 -5.23 -4.28 10.39
CA ALA A 265 -4.61 -5.59 10.58
C ALA A 265 -3.15 -5.65 10.14
N GLY A 266 -2.74 -4.75 9.22
CA GLY A 266 -1.36 -4.62 8.78
C GLY A 266 -0.50 -3.68 9.62
N VAL A 267 -1.11 -2.88 10.50
CA VAL A 267 -0.43 -1.96 11.44
C VAL A 267 -0.28 -2.66 12.80
#